data_AF-A0A1J0PDW3-F1
#
_entry.id   AF-A0A1J0PDW3-F1
#
_cell.length_a   1.000
_cell.length_b   1.000
_cell.length_c   1.000
_cell.angle_alpha   90.00
_cell.angle_beta   90.00
_cell.angle_gamma   90.00
#
_symmetry.space_group_name_H-M   'P 1'
#
loop_
_entity.id
_entity.type
_entity.pdbx_description
1 polymer ?
#
loop_
_entity_poly.entity_id
_entity_poly.type
_entity_poly.pdbx_seq_one_letter_code
_entity_poly.pdbx_strand_id
1 'polypeptide(L)' 'MPDLSDRSITSSEGPGELELAIQDLQAYRQRLVQDVMTMGHKLKLPQARVERDLLEHPEIKEVDQLLSQLGQQRAGNA' A
#
# COMPACT_ATOMS: atom_id res chain seq x y z
N MET A 1 -13.13 -33.05 19.34
CA MET A 1 -13.69 -31.87 18.65
C MET A 1 -12.81 -30.70 19.03
N PRO A 2 -11.89 -30.23 18.17
CA PRO A 2 -11.14 -29.01 18.45
C PRO A 2 -12.04 -27.79 18.30
N ASP A 3 -12.01 -26.93 19.31
CA ASP A 3 -12.73 -25.67 19.41
C ASP A 3 -12.22 -24.67 18.36
N LEU A 4 -13.14 -24.10 17.58
CA LEU A 4 -12.86 -23.20 16.44
C LEU A 4 -12.71 -21.72 16.86
N SER A 5 -12.53 -21.46 18.16
CA SER A 5 -12.42 -20.11 18.72
C SER A 5 -11.06 -19.43 18.51
N ASP A 6 -10.08 -20.13 17.91
CA ASP A 6 -8.70 -19.64 17.79
C ASP A 6 -8.37 -18.98 16.43
N ARG A 7 -9.38 -18.41 15.76
CA ARG A 7 -9.17 -17.35 14.76
C ARG A 7 -9.47 -16.00 15.38
N SER A 8 -8.94 -15.79 16.58
CA SER A 8 -8.65 -14.46 17.07
C SER A 8 -7.61 -13.90 16.11
N ILE A 9 -8.07 -13.16 15.09
CA ILE A 9 -7.22 -12.21 14.38
C ILE A 9 -6.52 -11.42 15.48
N THR A 10 -5.21 -11.58 15.50
CA THR A 10 -4.31 -11.15 16.56
C THR A 10 -4.43 -9.64 16.73
N SER A 11 -5.22 -9.20 17.70
CA SER A 11 -5.17 -7.84 18.24
C SER A 11 -3.92 -7.68 19.13
N SER A 12 -2.76 -7.93 18.54
CA SER A 12 -1.44 -7.64 19.12
C SER A 12 -0.84 -6.47 18.34
N GLU A 13 -1.53 -5.33 18.32
CA GLU A 13 -1.00 -4.10 17.74
C GLU A 13 0.15 -3.56 18.61
N GLY A 14 1.32 -4.17 18.48
CA GLY A 14 2.57 -3.56 18.91
C GLY A 14 2.98 -2.45 17.93
N PRO A 15 3.61 -1.36 18.38
CA PRO A 15 4.07 -0.28 17.49
C PRO A 15 4.98 -0.76 16.35
N GLY A 16 5.64 -1.90 16.51
CA GLY A 16 6.46 -2.52 15.46
C GLY A 16 5.66 -3.16 14.31
N GLU A 17 4.50 -3.76 14.58
CA GLU A 17 3.69 -4.41 13.53
C GLU A 17 3.04 -3.37 12.60
N LEU A 18 2.59 -2.25 13.16
CA LEU A 18 2.07 -1.12 12.39
C LEU A 18 3.14 -0.53 11.46
N GLU A 19 4.38 -0.38 11.95
CA GLU A 19 5.48 0.16 11.13
C GLU A 19 5.86 -0.82 10.01
N LEU A 20 5.91 -2.12 10.28
CA LEU A 20 6.15 -3.14 9.26
C LEU A 20 5.05 -3.13 8.18
N ALA A 21 3.78 -3.05 8.57
CA ALA A 21 2.67 -2.96 7.63
C ALA A 21 2.77 -1.69 6.74
N ILE A 22 3.13 -0.54 7.31
CA ILE A 22 3.38 0.69 6.55
C ILE A 22 4.54 0.48 5.57
N GLN A 23 5.64 -0.14 5.99
CA GLN A 23 6.79 -0.42 5.14
C GLN A 23 6.44 -1.32 3.96
N ASP A 24 5.73 -2.41 4.21
CA ASP A 24 5.29 -3.36 3.18
C ASP A 24 4.37 -2.69 2.15
N LEU A 25 3.42 -1.87 2.62
CA LEU A 25 2.53 -1.11 1.73
C LEU A 25 3.28 -0.06 0.90
N GLN A 26 4.27 0.61 1.47
CA GLN A 26 5.12 1.54 0.72
C GLN A 26 5.93 0.82 -0.36
N ALA A 27 6.53 -0.32 -0.03
CA ALA A 27 7.25 -1.14 -1.00
C ALA A 27 6.33 -1.64 -2.12
N TYR A 28 5.11 -2.06 -1.76
CA TYR A 28 4.10 -2.48 -2.74
C TYR A 28 3.72 -1.34 -3.69
N ARG A 29 3.41 -0.15 -3.14
CA ARG A 29 3.11 1.06 -3.93
C ARG A 29 4.22 1.39 -4.92
N GLN A 30 5.48 1.36 -4.47
CA GLN A 30 6.63 1.63 -5.34
C GLN A 30 6.71 0.64 -6.50
N ARG A 31 6.39 -0.64 -6.25
CA ARG A 31 6.37 -1.67 -7.29
C ARG A 31 5.30 -1.39 -8.35
N LEU A 32 4.08 -1.03 -7.93
CA LEU A 32 3.00 -0.63 -8.84
C LEU A 32 3.39 0.56 -9.72
N VAL A 33 3.98 1.60 -9.12
CA VAL A 33 4.48 2.78 -9.87
C VAL A 33 5.52 2.35 -10.91
N GLN A 34 6.49 1.53 -10.49
CA GLN A 34 7.54 1.04 -11.37
C GLN A 34 6.99 0.20 -12.53
N ASP A 35 5.96 -0.61 -12.28
CA ASP A 35 5.31 -1.42 -13.31
C ASP A 35 4.61 -0.55 -14.36
N VAL A 36 3.87 0.47 -13.93
CA VAL A 36 3.22 1.44 -14.83
C VAL A 36 4.26 2.20 -15.65
N MET A 37 5.34 2.68 -15.02
CA MET A 37 6.43 3.35 -15.73
C MET A 37 7.12 2.44 -16.74
N THR A 38 7.41 1.20 -16.33
CA THR A 38 8.07 0.20 -17.18
C THR A 38 7.20 -0.16 -18.38
N MET A 39 5.89 -0.33 -18.17
CA MET A 39 4.94 -0.57 -19.26
C MET A 39 4.84 0.62 -20.20
N GLY A 40 4.73 1.84 -19.66
CA GLY A 40 4.68 3.07 -20.44
C GLY A 40 5.92 3.23 -21.33
N HIS A 41 7.11 2.94 -20.79
CA HIS A 41 8.36 2.96 -21.54
C HIS A 41 8.38 1.89 -22.64
N LYS A 42 8.02 0.64 -22.33
CA LYS A 42 7.95 -0.47 -23.31
C LYS A 42 7.00 -0.16 -24.48
N LEU A 43 5.89 0.51 -24.18
CA LEU A 43 4.89 0.93 -25.16
C LEU A 43 5.22 2.27 -25.85
N LYS A 44 6.33 2.92 -25.47
CA LYS A 44 6.74 4.25 -25.97
C LYS A 44 5.63 5.30 -25.81
N LEU A 45 4.89 5.25 -24.70
CA LEU A 45 3.84 6.25 -24.42
C LEU A 45 4.47 7.61 -24.12
N PRO A 46 3.78 8.72 -24.46
CA PRO A 46 4.19 10.05 -24.02
C PRO A 46 4.22 10.12 -22.49
N GLN A 47 5.21 10.81 -21.92
CA GLN A 47 5.38 10.94 -20.47
C GLN A 47 4.11 11.46 -19.77
N ALA A 48 3.47 12.49 -20.33
CA ALA A 48 2.22 13.05 -19.78
C ALA A 48 1.09 12.00 -19.67
N ARG A 49 1.07 11.00 -20.56
CA ARG A 49 0.10 9.90 -20.46
C ARG A 49 0.46 8.95 -19.33
N VAL A 50 1.73 8.59 -19.17
CA VAL A 50 2.19 7.74 -18.06
C VAL A 50 1.92 8.40 -16.72
N GLU A 51 2.15 9.71 -16.60
CA GLU A 51 1.86 10.49 -15.40
C GLU A 51 0.37 10.51 -15.07
N ARG A 52 -0.49 10.69 -16.07
CA ARG A 52 -1.94 10.59 -15.87
C ARG A 52 -2.34 9.18 -15.45
N ASP A 53 -1.81 8.15 -16.10
CA ASP A 53 -2.15 6.77 -15.79
C ASP A 53 -1.67 6.40 -14.36
N LEU A 54 -0.54 6.93 -13.88
CA LEU A 54 -0.10 6.84 -12.48
C LEU A 54 -1.06 7.57 -11.52
N LEU A 55 -1.46 8.80 -11.86
CA LEU A 55 -2.38 9.62 -11.06
C LEU A 55 -3.77 8.98 -10.96
N GLU A 56 -4.21 8.31 -12.02
CA GLU A 56 -5.53 7.71 -12.14
C GLU A 56 -5.58 6.26 -11.69
N HIS A 57 -4.44 5.61 -11.44
CA HIS A 57 -4.36 4.19 -11.11
C HIS A 57 -5.15 3.85 -9.84
N PRO A 58 -6.22 3.03 -9.93
CA PRO A 58 -7.14 2.81 -8.82
C PRO A 58 -6.43 2.21 -7.60
N GLU A 59 -5.59 1.19 -7.82
CA GLU A 59 -4.89 0.52 -6.73
C GLU A 59 -3.84 1.40 -6.05
N ILE A 60 -3.14 2.27 -6.79
CA ILE A 60 -2.18 3.20 -6.17
C ILE A 60 -2.92 4.18 -5.27
N LYS A 61 -4.10 4.66 -5.69
CA LYS A 61 -4.95 5.52 -4.86
C LYS A 61 -5.44 4.82 -3.59
N GLU A 62 -5.86 3.57 -3.70
CA GLU A 62 -6.30 2.78 -2.56
C GLU A 62 -5.16 2.57 -1.56
N VAL A 63 -3.96 2.20 -2.03
CA VAL A 63 -2.77 2.05 -1.18
C VAL A 63 -2.37 3.38 -0.55
N ASP A 64 -2.45 4.50 -1.28
CA ASP A 64 -2.18 5.84 -0.76
C ASP A 64 -3.14 6.24 0.36
N GLN A 65 -4.44 5.95 0.19
CA GLN A 65 -5.45 6.20 1.22
C GLN A 65 -5.18 5.36 2.47
N LEU A 66 -4.87 4.08 2.30
CA LEU A 66 -4.56 3.20 3.42
C LEU A 66 -3.29 3.65 4.16
N LEU A 67 -2.22 3.98 3.45
CA LEU A 67 -1.00 4.53 4.03
C LEU A 67 -1.25 5.82 4.81
N SER A 68 -2.15 6.68 4.32
CA SER A 68 -2.55 7.90 5.03
C SER A 68 -3.26 7.57 6.36
N GLN A 69 -4.20 6.61 6.35
CA GLN A 69 -4.92 6.18 7.55
C GLN A 69 -3.97 5.56 8.58
N LEU A 70 -3.07 4.66 8.15
CA LEU A 70 -2.09 4.04 9.03
C LEU A 70 -1.08 5.06 9.59
N GLY A 71 -0.71 6.07 8.79
CA GLY A 71 0.13 7.18 9.24
C GLY A 71 -0.54 8.03 10.33
N GLN A 72 -1.85 8.27 10.21
CA GLN A 72 -2.63 8.97 11.24
C GLN A 72 -2.75 8.12 12.52
N GLN A 73 -3.00 6.81 12.39
CA GLN A 73 -3.03 5.88 13.52
C GLN A 73 -1.67 5.87 14.26
N ARG A 74 -0.56 5.81 13.51
CA ARG A 74 0.79 5.87 14.08
C ARG A 74 1.04 7.19 14.82
N ALA A 75 0.65 8.32 14.23
CA ALA A 75 0.82 9.63 14.85
C ALA A 75 -0.07 9.85 16.08
N GLY A 76 -1.26 9.24 16.11
CA GLY A 76 -2.14 9.23 17.29
C GLY A 76 -1.66 8.30 18.40
N ASN A 77 -0.82 7.32 18.07
CA ASN A 77 -0.21 6.36 19.00
C ASN A 77 1.20 6.77 19.47
N ALA A 78 1.75 7.90 18.99
CA ALA A 78 3.07 8.42 19.32
C ALA A 78 2.98 9.50 20.42
#